data_AF-A0A3D5BQF5-F1
#
_entry.id   AF-A0A3D5BQF5-F1
#
_cell.length_a   1.000
_cell.length_b   1.000
_cell.length_c   1.000
_cell.angle_alpha   90.00
_cell.angle_beta   90.00
_cell.angle_gamma   90.00
#
_symmetry.space_group_name_H-M   'P 1'
#
loop_
_entity.id
_entity.type
_entity.pdbx_description
1 polymer ?
#
loop_
_entity_poly.entity_id
_entity_poly.type
_entity_poly.pdbx_seq_one_letter_code
_entity_poly.pdbx_strand_id
1 'polypeptide(L)' 'MMKTVFLVADGMAGWPLDALGGRTTLQAAATPTLDSLAPRSR' A
#
# COMPACT_ATOMS: atom_id res chain seq x y z
N MET A 1 -10.52 19.83 -17.66
CA MET A 1 -11.32 19.41 -16.48
C MET A 1 -10.50 18.41 -15.70
N MET A 2 -10.29 18.61 -14.40
CA MET A 2 -9.61 17.64 -13.53
C MET A 2 -10.61 16.60 -13.02
N LYS A 3 -10.37 15.33 -13.30
CA LYS A 3 -11.18 14.23 -12.77
C LYS A 3 -10.50 13.68 -11.52
N THR A 4 -11.30 13.35 -10.51
CA THR A 4 -10.81 12.77 -9.25
C THR A 4 -11.15 11.28 -9.20
N VAL A 5 -10.19 10.48 -8.76
CA VAL A 5 -10.37 9.05 -8.48
C VAL A 5 -10.16 8.83 -6.99
N PHE A 6 -11.13 8.20 -6.33
CA PHE A 6 -10.98 7.69 -4.97
C PHE A 6 -10.85 6.17 -5.03
N LEU A 7 -9.78 5.65 -4.44
CA LEU A 7 -9.55 4.22 -4.30
C LEU A 7 -9.59 3.88 -2.81
N VAL A 8 -10.58 3.09 -2.40
CA VAL A 8 -10.68 2.56 -1.03
C VAL A 8 -10.12 1.15 -1.02
N ALA A 9 -8.96 0.98 -0.39
CA ALA A 9 -8.36 -0.33 -0.20
C ALA A 9 -8.80 -0.92 1.14
N ASP A 10 -10.07 -1.32 1.22
CA ASP A 10 -10.66 -1.87 2.44
C ASP A 10 -9.94 -3.15 2.88
N GLY A 11 -9.64 -3.26 4.17
CA GLY A 11 -8.88 -4.38 4.73
C GLY A 11 -7.42 -4.49 4.29
N MET A 12 -6.84 -3.48 3.62
CA MET A 12 -5.45 -3.52 3.15
C MET A 12 -4.42 -3.42 4.28
N ALA A 13 -4.81 -2.84 5.43
CA ALA A 13 -3.97 -2.80 6.62
C ALA A 13 -3.89 -4.19 7.27
N GLY A 14 -2.79 -4.45 7.97
CA GLY A 14 -2.59 -5.70 8.68
C GLY A 14 -1.50 -5.59 9.71
N TRP A 15 -1.37 -6.62 10.54
CA TRP A 15 -0.31 -6.74 11.53
C TRP A 15 0.96 -7.35 10.93
N PRO A 16 2.15 -7.05 11.49
CA PRO A 16 3.36 -7.79 11.23
C PRO A 16 3.18 -9.30 11.42
N LEU A 17 3.72 -10.09 10.50
CA LEU A 17 3.68 -11.55 10.58
C LEU A 17 5.10 -12.12 10.66
N ASP A 18 5.34 -13.05 11.58
CA ASP A 18 6.64 -13.72 11.75
C ASP A 18 7.08 -14.44 10.46
N ALA A 19 6.13 -15.10 9.78
CA ALA A 19 6.38 -15.78 8.49
C ALA A 19 6.80 -14.83 7.35
N LEU A 20 6.60 -13.52 7.52
CA LEU A 20 7.01 -12.48 6.57
C LEU A 20 8.26 -11.71 7.04
N GLY A 21 8.92 -12.17 8.11
CA GLY A 21 10.07 -11.50 8.71
C GLY A 21 9.68 -10.22 9.46
N GLY A 22 8.53 -10.22 10.14
CA GLY A 22 8.04 -9.05 10.88
C GLY A 22 7.46 -7.95 10.00
N ARG A 23 7.12 -8.26 8.74
CA ARG A 23 6.44 -7.33 7.81
C ARG A 23 4.94 -7.53 7.82
N THR A 24 4.19 -6.48 7.53
CA THR A 24 2.78 -6.61 7.15
C THR A 24 2.65 -7.25 5.76
N THR A 25 1.46 -7.73 5.42
CA THR A 25 1.16 -8.23 4.06
C THR A 25 1.40 -7.15 2.99
N LEU A 26 1.07 -5.89 3.28
CA LEU A 26 1.31 -4.77 2.37
C LEU A 26 2.80 -4.49 2.15
N GLN A 27 3.62 -4.54 3.21
CA GLN A 27 5.07 -4.37 3.09
C GLN A 27 5.78 -5.55 2.39
N ALA A 28 5.20 -6.75 2.48
CA ALA A 28 5.76 -7.93 1.84
C ALA A 28 5.38 -8.07 0.35
N ALA A 29 4.27 -7.45 -0.07
CA ALA A 29 3.80 -7.47 -1.44
C ALA A 29 4.68 -6.58 -2.36
N ALA A 30 4.81 -6.98 -3.63
CA ALA A 30 5.41 -6.12 -4.64
C ALA A 30 4.35 -5.10 -5.12
N THR A 31 4.47 -3.84 -4.67
CA THR A 31 3.52 -2.76 -4.98
C THR A 31 4.13 -1.58 -5.72
N PRO A 32 4.84 -1.80 -6.85
CA PRO A 32 5.67 -0.76 -7.50
C PRO A 32 4.90 0.52 -7.86
N THR A 33 3.62 0.41 -8.19
CA THR A 33 2.78 1.59 -8.48
C THR A 33 2.54 2.41 -7.22
N LEU A 34 2.13 1.79 -6.10
CA LEU A 34 1.94 2.50 -4.83
C LEU A 34 3.27 3.07 -4.33
N ASP A 35 4.36 2.31 -4.45
CA ASP A 35 5.70 2.72 -4.06
C ASP A 35 6.17 3.95 -4.85
N SER A 36 5.84 4.03 -6.15
CA SER A 36 6.17 5.18 -7.00
C SER A 36 5.29 6.41 -6.72
N LEU A 37 4.05 6.20 -6.28
CA LEU A 37 3.08 7.26 -6.01
C LEU A 37 3.28 7.88 -4.63
N ALA A 38 3.56 7.08 -3.60
CA ALA A 38 3.72 7.51 -2.22
C ALA A 38 4.68 8.71 -2.04
N PRO A 39 5.91 8.74 -2.60
CA PRO A 39 6.83 9.86 -2.44
C PRO A 39 6.44 11.10 -3.27
N ARG A 40 5.46 11.00 -4.18
CA ARG A 40 5.01 12.10 -5.06
C ARG A 40 3.77 12.83 -4.53
N SER A 41 3.23 12.39 -3.40
CA SER A 41 2.01 12.90 -2.77
C SER A 41 2.24 13.21 -1.29
N ARG A 42 1.32 13.95 -0.67
CA ARG A 42 1.38 14.36 0.74
C ARG A 42 0.15 13.88 1.50
#